data_AF-A0A3L6DQH1-F1
#
_entry.id   AF-A0A3L6DQH1-F1
#
_cell.length_a   1.000
_cell.length_b   1.000
_cell.length_c   1.000
_cell.angle_alpha   90.00
_cell.angle_beta   90.00
_cell.angle_gamma   90.00
#
_symmetry.space_group_name_H-M   'P 1'
#
loop_
_entity.id
_entity.type
_entity.pdbx_description
1 polymer ?
#
loop_
_entity_poly.entity_id
_entity_poly.type
_entity_poly.pdbx_seq_one_letter_code
_entity_poly.pdbx_strand_id
1 'polypeptide(L)'
;MRSPRIPGRRDAASPQTPKGFNPGDPVEVVPDEAGLHGAHFAAVVVGPSAKPRGYTVEYDSLLESEGSDRPLREALPARSLRPRPPPPPAPASEAPPAEHAAVDALIDDAWWLGVALARAGAPSKVRVCFPETREVMEFDAADVRPHLEWVDGEWRSPDNMEIPKTMPYAKGMQIEVSKLEDNSVVAWSPAVVAKIIWKNNLLVDYTLSKCYGTTLSEEIVDVKHVRPCPPQASEISFCINDEVEAFQGDCWWLGVITNVLPEFKYTFKSTHLGTEVEVNQKFLRLRYDWVGDQWEQESKNVPKAKFTQGVKVEVCSDDEGFRGAWFEATVVKAVGSKFLVEYATLKADDGTKPLKESVEARHIRPCPPDIPATDGFKLLDEVDAFCNDAWWVGVVSKVLGEKRCTVYFRPWKEEMEFEHAQLRLHCDWMGGRWMRASPVCFSINPVPCIGTDFLFVTRELICELATLFQALEM
;
A
#
# COMPACT_ATOMS: atom_id res chain seq x y z
N MET A 1 -8.62 -41.49 71.17
CA MET A 1 -7.99 -40.18 71.44
C MET A 1 -8.29 -39.26 70.27
N ARG A 2 -8.88 -38.08 70.53
CA ARG A 2 -9.12 -37.04 69.51
C ARG A 2 -7.80 -36.33 69.22
N SER A 3 -7.43 -36.20 67.95
CA SER A 3 -6.36 -35.28 67.55
C SER A 3 -6.90 -33.85 67.46
N PRO A 4 -6.11 -32.81 67.82
CA PRO A 4 -6.58 -31.44 67.97
C PRO A 4 -6.81 -30.74 66.62
N ARG A 5 -7.77 -29.80 66.60
CA ARG A 5 -8.03 -28.90 65.47
C ARG A 5 -6.87 -27.91 65.32
N ILE A 6 -6.29 -27.86 64.12
CA ILE A 6 -5.41 -26.77 63.68
C ILE A 6 -6.31 -25.61 63.20
N PRO A 7 -6.10 -24.35 63.63
CA PRO A 7 -6.88 -23.24 63.12
C PRO A 7 -6.48 -22.96 61.67
N GLY A 8 -7.45 -23.07 60.77
CA GLY A 8 -7.31 -22.63 59.38
C GLY A 8 -7.00 -21.14 59.32
N ARG A 9 -5.89 -20.84 58.66
CA ARG A 9 -5.41 -19.52 58.27
C ARG A 9 -6.57 -18.73 57.61
N ARG A 10 -6.72 -17.45 57.96
CA ARG A 10 -7.66 -16.53 57.30
C ARG A 10 -7.36 -16.53 55.80
N ASP A 11 -8.23 -17.13 55.00
CA ASP A 11 -8.21 -16.95 53.57
C ASP A 11 -8.52 -15.49 53.25
N ALA A 12 -7.70 -14.95 52.35
CA ALA A 12 -7.81 -13.61 51.82
C ALA A 12 -9.21 -13.38 51.25
N ALA A 13 -9.71 -12.15 51.43
CA ALA A 13 -10.96 -11.69 50.89
C ALA A 13 -11.15 -12.17 49.44
N SER A 14 -12.23 -12.92 49.21
CA SER A 14 -12.70 -13.21 47.86
C SER A 14 -12.87 -11.88 47.10
N PRO A 15 -12.55 -11.84 45.79
CA PRO A 15 -12.81 -10.65 44.98
C PRO A 15 -14.29 -10.29 45.10
N GLN A 16 -14.58 -9.06 45.53
CA GLN A 16 -15.95 -8.58 45.60
C GLN A 16 -16.53 -8.58 44.18
N THR A 17 -17.66 -9.25 44.00
CA THR A 17 -18.48 -9.09 42.79
C THR A 17 -18.78 -7.59 42.59
N PRO A 18 -18.65 -7.04 41.37
CA PRO A 18 -18.97 -5.63 41.14
C PRO A 18 -20.40 -5.37 41.57
N LYS A 19 -20.60 -4.33 42.40
CA LYS A 19 -21.93 -3.90 42.84
C LYS A 19 -22.72 -3.52 41.59
N GLY A 20 -23.84 -4.19 41.36
CA GLY A 20 -24.79 -3.79 40.32
C GLY A 20 -25.43 -2.43 40.64
N PHE A 21 -26.03 -1.80 39.64
CA PHE A 21 -26.74 -0.54 39.79
C PHE A 21 -28.07 -0.71 40.55
N ASN A 22 -28.44 0.32 41.30
CA ASN A 22 -29.72 0.44 41.99
C ASN A 22 -30.67 1.39 41.21
N PRO A 23 -32.00 1.26 41.39
CA PRO A 23 -32.93 2.28 40.92
C PRO A 23 -32.55 3.68 41.42
N GLY A 24 -32.48 4.66 40.51
CA GLY A 24 -32.06 6.03 40.75
C GLY A 24 -30.58 6.31 40.51
N ASP A 25 -29.74 5.29 40.28
CA ASP A 25 -28.33 5.51 40.00
C ASP A 25 -28.13 6.21 38.63
N PRO A 26 -27.35 7.30 38.57
CA PRO A 26 -27.02 7.97 37.32
C PRO A 26 -25.98 7.17 36.54
N VAL A 27 -26.31 6.86 35.29
CA VAL A 27 -25.50 6.05 34.39
C VAL A 27 -25.32 6.73 33.04
N GLU A 28 -24.40 6.19 32.25
CA GLU A 28 -24.32 6.44 30.81
C GLU A 28 -24.56 5.13 30.06
N VAL A 29 -25.37 5.21 29.01
CA VAL A 29 -25.60 4.12 28.07
C VAL A 29 -24.54 4.18 26.97
N VAL A 30 -23.91 3.05 26.71
CA VAL A 30 -22.99 2.81 25.61
C VAL A 30 -23.70 1.92 24.60
N PRO A 31 -24.13 2.45 23.44
CA PRO A 31 -24.83 1.66 22.43
C PRO A 31 -23.92 0.57 21.83
N ASP A 32 -24.51 -0.60 21.56
CA ASP A 32 -23.86 -1.66 20.79
C ASP A 32 -24.04 -1.44 19.26
N GLU A 33 -24.83 -0.44 18.85
CA GLU A 33 -25.15 -0.16 17.44
C GLU A 33 -23.96 0.47 16.70
N ALA A 34 -23.65 -0.05 15.50
CA ALA A 34 -22.46 0.35 14.74
C ALA A 34 -22.42 1.85 14.39
N GLY A 35 -23.58 2.49 14.17
CA GLY A 35 -23.67 3.93 13.85
C GLY A 35 -23.55 4.85 15.07
N LEU A 36 -23.66 4.31 16.29
CA LEU A 36 -23.58 5.05 17.55
C LEU A 36 -22.39 4.56 18.39
N HIS A 37 -21.45 3.86 17.76
CA HIS A 37 -20.27 3.34 18.45
C HIS A 37 -19.41 4.52 18.94
N GLY A 38 -19.15 4.56 20.24
CA GLY A 38 -18.42 5.68 20.88
C GLY A 38 -19.29 6.78 21.46
N ALA A 39 -20.62 6.73 21.27
CA ALA A 39 -21.56 7.63 21.92
C ALA A 39 -21.83 7.20 23.37
N HIS A 40 -21.98 8.19 24.26
CA HIS A 40 -22.38 7.97 25.64
C HIS A 40 -23.60 8.82 26.00
N PHE A 41 -24.75 8.18 26.19
CA PHE A 41 -26.01 8.85 26.48
C PHE A 41 -26.28 8.89 27.98
N ALA A 42 -26.60 10.05 28.54
CA ALA A 42 -26.94 10.18 29.94
C ALA A 42 -28.31 9.54 30.24
N ALA A 43 -28.37 8.72 31.28
CA ALA A 43 -29.61 8.05 31.71
C ALA A 43 -29.63 7.77 33.22
N VAL A 44 -30.79 7.37 33.74
CA VAL A 44 -31.00 6.95 35.13
C VAL A 44 -31.57 5.53 35.16
N VAL A 45 -31.08 4.70 36.06
CA VAL A 45 -31.60 3.34 36.23
C VAL A 45 -33.00 3.38 36.84
N VAL A 46 -33.98 2.82 36.14
CA VAL A 46 -35.36 2.67 36.63
C VAL A 46 -35.50 1.40 37.47
N GLY A 47 -34.83 0.32 37.07
CA GLY A 47 -34.87 -0.95 37.78
C GLY A 47 -34.28 -2.11 36.99
N PRO A 48 -34.29 -3.33 37.54
CA PRO A 48 -33.78 -4.51 36.84
C PRO A 48 -34.71 -4.91 35.69
N SER A 49 -34.13 -5.38 34.58
CA SER A 49 -34.86 -5.99 33.46
C SER A 49 -34.52 -7.47 33.32
N ALA A 50 -35.53 -8.28 33.02
CA ALA A 50 -35.37 -9.71 32.75
C ALA A 50 -35.10 -10.01 31.26
N LYS A 51 -35.47 -9.10 30.35
CA LYS A 51 -35.35 -9.28 28.89
C LYS A 51 -35.02 -7.94 28.21
N PRO A 52 -33.78 -7.71 27.74
CA PRO A 52 -32.58 -8.51 28.05
C PRO A 52 -32.30 -8.52 29.56
N ARG A 53 -31.54 -9.51 30.04
CA ARG A 53 -31.11 -9.53 31.44
C ARG A 53 -30.16 -8.35 31.69
N GLY A 54 -30.59 -7.41 32.52
CA GLY A 54 -29.85 -6.18 32.79
C GLY A 54 -30.73 -5.17 33.53
N TYR A 55 -30.90 -3.99 32.96
CA TYR A 55 -31.59 -2.86 33.59
C TYR A 55 -32.50 -2.15 32.60
N THR A 56 -33.60 -1.61 33.10
CA THR A 56 -34.36 -0.57 32.41
C THR A 56 -33.78 0.77 32.81
N VAL A 57 -33.49 1.61 31.83
CA VAL A 57 -33.02 2.98 32.01
C VAL A 57 -34.02 3.96 31.44
N GLU A 58 -33.98 5.18 31.94
CA GLU A 58 -34.69 6.34 31.43
C GLU A 58 -33.64 7.37 31.00
N TYR A 59 -33.66 7.79 29.73
CA TYR A 59 -32.69 8.75 29.20
C TYR A 59 -32.98 10.17 29.70
N ASP A 60 -31.94 10.97 29.89
CA ASP A 60 -32.09 12.34 30.40
C ASP A 60 -32.74 13.28 29.35
N SER A 61 -32.34 13.15 28.09
CA SER A 61 -32.74 14.06 27.00
C SER A 61 -33.50 13.39 25.85
N LEU A 62 -33.38 12.07 25.67
CA LEU A 62 -34.07 11.36 24.58
C LEU A 62 -35.54 11.14 24.91
N LEU A 63 -36.41 11.30 23.92
CA LEU A 63 -37.88 11.22 24.06
C LEU A 63 -38.43 10.00 23.29
N GLU A 64 -39.58 9.47 23.72
CA GLU A 64 -40.19 8.28 23.09
C GLU A 64 -40.55 8.48 21.60
N SER A 65 -40.86 9.70 21.20
CA SER A 65 -41.17 10.07 19.82
C SER A 65 -41.08 11.59 19.64
N GLU A 66 -40.96 12.05 18.40
CA GLU A 66 -41.06 13.49 18.10
C GLU A 66 -42.38 14.07 18.64
N GLY A 67 -42.29 15.11 19.48
CA GLY A 67 -43.43 15.76 20.12
C GLY A 67 -43.95 15.10 21.41
N SER A 68 -43.30 14.06 21.92
CA SER A 68 -43.59 13.49 23.25
C SER A 68 -42.80 14.21 24.33
N ASP A 69 -43.44 14.57 25.45
CA ASP A 69 -42.73 15.06 26.65
C ASP A 69 -42.21 13.92 27.53
N ARG A 70 -42.37 12.66 27.09
CA ARG A 70 -41.98 11.49 27.87
C ARG A 70 -40.55 11.07 27.54
N PRO A 71 -39.66 10.98 28.54
CA PRO A 71 -38.34 10.43 28.36
C PRO A 71 -38.39 9.00 27.83
N LEU A 72 -37.50 8.69 26.90
CA LEU A 72 -37.34 7.35 26.35
C LEU A 72 -36.89 6.40 27.45
N ARG A 73 -37.54 5.24 27.52
CA ARG A 73 -37.14 4.14 28.40
C ARG A 73 -36.75 2.91 27.59
N GLU A 74 -35.62 2.33 27.94
CA GLU A 74 -35.10 1.15 27.25
C GLU A 74 -34.59 0.09 28.23
N ALA A 75 -34.77 -1.18 27.89
CA ALA A 75 -34.21 -2.31 28.61
C ALA A 75 -32.91 -2.77 27.96
N LEU A 76 -31.80 -2.63 28.68
CA LEU A 76 -30.45 -2.85 28.18
C LEU A 76 -29.69 -3.90 29.00
N PRO A 77 -28.76 -4.65 28.40
CA PRO A 77 -27.88 -5.53 29.15
C PRO A 77 -26.92 -4.71 30.02
N ALA A 78 -26.51 -5.28 31.17
CA ALA A 78 -25.63 -4.57 32.11
C ALA A 78 -24.30 -4.09 31.52
N ARG A 79 -23.80 -4.75 30.45
CA ARG A 79 -22.56 -4.37 29.75
C ARG A 79 -22.65 -3.03 29.01
N SER A 80 -23.86 -2.60 28.65
CA SER A 80 -24.11 -1.35 27.92
C SER A 80 -24.23 -0.16 28.88
N LEU A 81 -23.98 -0.37 30.18
CA LEU A 81 -24.08 0.67 31.20
C LEU A 81 -22.75 0.85 31.91
N ARG A 82 -22.38 2.10 32.11
CA ARG A 82 -21.33 2.52 33.06
C ARG A 82 -21.90 3.60 33.99
N PRO A 83 -21.33 3.83 35.19
CA PRO A 83 -21.69 5.00 35.98
C PRO A 83 -21.50 6.30 35.17
N ARG A 84 -22.01 7.44 35.65
CA ARG A 84 -21.58 8.73 35.09
C ARG A 84 -20.16 9.07 35.53
N PRO A 85 -19.33 9.65 34.64
CA PRO A 85 -18.04 10.21 35.03
C PRO A 85 -18.22 11.26 36.15
N PRO A 86 -17.31 11.29 37.14
CA PRO A 86 -17.35 12.32 38.16
C PRO A 86 -17.12 13.70 37.53
N PRO A 87 -17.74 14.77 38.07
CA PRO A 87 -17.45 16.11 37.61
C PRO A 87 -15.97 16.46 37.88
N PRO A 88 -15.33 17.25 37.00
CA PRO A 88 -13.96 17.69 37.22
C PRO A 88 -13.85 18.51 38.52
N PRO A 89 -12.72 18.42 39.25
CA PRO A 89 -12.52 19.21 40.46
C PRO A 89 -12.57 20.72 40.14
N ALA A 90 -13.12 21.53 41.06
CA ALA A 90 -13.50 22.93 40.83
C ALA A 90 -12.45 23.86 40.16
N PRO A 91 -11.12 23.76 40.39
CA PRO A 91 -10.18 24.60 39.62
C PRO A 91 -9.90 24.08 38.20
N ALA A 92 -10.16 22.80 37.90
CA ALA A 92 -10.01 22.20 36.58
C ALA A 92 -11.28 22.36 35.71
N SER A 93 -12.45 22.55 36.33
CA SER A 93 -13.72 22.77 35.63
C SER A 93 -13.78 24.09 34.87
N GLU A 94 -12.96 25.08 35.23
CA GLU A 94 -12.94 26.41 34.59
C GLU A 94 -11.75 26.61 33.63
N ALA A 95 -10.77 25.69 33.67
CA ALA A 95 -9.62 25.75 32.79
C ALA A 95 -9.95 25.11 31.44
N PRO A 96 -9.52 25.70 30.30
CA PRO A 96 -9.66 25.03 29.02
C PRO A 96 -8.86 23.72 29.02
N PRO A 97 -9.32 22.70 28.28
CA PRO A 97 -8.59 21.45 28.15
C PRO A 97 -7.19 21.72 27.57
N ALA A 98 -6.21 20.93 28.01
CA ALA A 98 -4.88 21.00 27.44
C ALA A 98 -4.93 20.63 25.94
N GLU A 99 -4.05 21.25 25.16
CA GLU A 99 -3.91 20.90 23.75
C GLU A 99 -3.55 19.41 23.60
N HIS A 100 -4.20 18.74 22.65
CA HIS A 100 -4.10 17.30 22.39
C HIS A 100 -4.61 16.40 23.53
N ALA A 101 -5.38 16.95 24.48
CA ALA A 101 -6.05 16.15 25.50
C ALA A 101 -7.28 15.44 24.92
N ALA A 102 -7.52 14.20 25.37
CA ALA A 102 -8.76 13.48 25.09
C ALA A 102 -9.92 14.10 25.87
N VAL A 103 -11.01 14.40 25.17
CA VAL A 103 -12.21 15.04 25.72
C VAL A 103 -13.46 14.31 25.24
N ASP A 104 -14.54 14.41 26.01
CA ASP A 104 -15.87 14.10 25.51
C ASP A 104 -16.58 15.42 25.14
N ALA A 105 -17.13 15.50 23.94
CA ALA A 105 -17.93 16.65 23.47
C ALA A 105 -19.39 16.24 23.29
N LEU A 106 -20.32 17.10 23.69
CA LEU A 106 -21.76 16.86 23.59
C LEU A 106 -22.26 17.19 22.19
N ILE A 107 -22.72 16.18 21.45
CA ILE A 107 -23.35 16.31 20.12
C ILE A 107 -24.63 15.49 20.13
N ASP A 108 -25.75 16.11 19.77
CA ASP A 108 -27.06 15.45 19.65
C ASP A 108 -27.39 14.56 20.87
N ASP A 109 -27.32 15.14 22.07
CA ASP A 109 -27.61 14.51 23.36
C ASP A 109 -26.68 13.35 23.79
N ALA A 110 -25.60 13.10 23.04
CA ALA A 110 -24.57 12.13 23.37
C ALA A 110 -23.20 12.76 23.58
N TRP A 111 -22.43 12.19 24.50
CA TRP A 111 -21.03 12.52 24.69
C TRP A 111 -20.16 11.68 23.75
N TRP A 112 -19.34 12.33 22.93
CA TRP A 112 -18.48 11.71 21.92
C TRP A 112 -17.01 11.96 22.21
N LEU A 113 -16.18 10.92 22.11
CA LEU A 113 -14.73 11.03 22.27
C LEU A 113 -14.13 11.85 21.12
N GLY A 114 -13.44 12.94 21.48
CA GLY A 114 -12.66 13.77 20.58
C GLY A 114 -11.33 14.18 21.21
N VAL A 115 -10.63 15.08 20.52
CA VAL A 115 -9.32 15.59 20.95
C VAL A 115 -9.32 17.11 20.89
N ALA A 116 -8.95 17.75 22.00
CA ALA A 116 -8.88 19.20 22.08
C ALA A 116 -7.72 19.76 21.24
N LEU A 117 -8.00 20.82 20.48
CA LEU A 117 -7.01 21.56 19.69
C LEU A 117 -6.51 22.81 20.42
N ALA A 118 -5.38 23.36 19.95
CA ALA A 118 -4.89 24.66 20.40
C ALA A 118 -6.01 25.72 20.36
N ARG A 119 -6.02 26.56 21.39
CA ARG A 119 -7.02 27.61 21.54
C ARG A 119 -6.84 28.66 20.43
N ALA A 120 -7.75 28.60 19.46
CA ALA A 120 -7.95 29.63 18.45
C ALA A 120 -9.41 30.10 18.56
N GLY A 121 -9.65 31.41 18.66
CA GLY A 121 -11.00 31.98 18.77
C GLY A 121 -11.34 32.55 20.16
N ALA A 122 -12.65 32.68 20.44
CA ALA A 122 -13.15 33.31 21.66
C ALA A 122 -12.75 32.50 22.92
N PRO A 123 -12.48 33.16 24.06
CA PRO A 123 -12.04 32.48 25.27
C PRO A 123 -13.08 31.49 25.83
N SER A 124 -14.36 31.60 25.50
CA SER A 124 -15.40 30.69 25.99
C SER A 124 -15.61 29.43 25.14
N LYS A 125 -14.93 29.32 23.99
CA LYS A 125 -15.11 28.20 23.05
C LYS A 125 -13.94 27.23 23.09
N VAL A 126 -14.24 25.95 22.86
CA VAL A 126 -13.29 24.85 22.77
C VAL A 126 -13.39 24.22 21.39
N ARG A 127 -12.25 24.06 20.72
CA ARG A 127 -12.17 23.35 19.44
C ARG A 127 -11.84 21.89 19.68
N VAL A 128 -12.65 21.01 19.12
CA VAL A 128 -12.49 19.56 19.25
C VAL A 128 -12.40 18.95 17.86
N CYS A 129 -11.37 18.15 17.64
CA CYS A 129 -11.22 17.28 16.47
C CYS A 129 -11.82 15.91 16.79
N PHE A 130 -12.57 15.34 15.85
CA PHE A 130 -13.02 13.97 15.88
C PHE A 130 -12.14 13.15 14.94
N PRO A 131 -11.07 12.48 15.43
CA PRO A 131 -10.02 11.94 14.55
C PRO A 131 -10.51 10.87 13.59
N GLU A 132 -11.64 10.23 13.94
CA GLU A 132 -12.28 9.23 13.12
C GLU A 132 -12.92 9.81 11.84
N THR A 133 -13.59 10.96 11.93
CA THR A 133 -14.20 11.67 10.79
C THR A 133 -13.32 12.80 10.25
N ARG A 134 -12.31 13.20 11.04
CA ARG A 134 -11.43 14.37 10.86
C ARG A 134 -12.15 15.71 10.85
N GLU A 135 -13.39 15.73 11.33
CA GLU A 135 -14.14 16.96 11.50
C GLU A 135 -13.63 17.73 12.70
N VAL A 136 -13.59 19.06 12.56
CA VAL A 136 -13.24 19.97 13.64
C VAL A 136 -14.43 20.86 13.92
N MET A 137 -14.88 20.88 15.17
CA MET A 137 -16.05 21.63 15.60
C MET A 137 -15.71 22.54 16.80
N GLU A 138 -16.52 23.58 16.99
CA GLU A 138 -16.42 24.51 18.12
C GLU A 138 -17.58 24.31 19.09
N PHE A 139 -17.25 24.14 20.37
CA PHE A 139 -18.20 23.89 21.46
C PHE A 139 -18.11 24.98 22.52
N ASP A 140 -19.19 25.19 23.27
CA ASP A 140 -19.11 25.90 24.55
C ASP A 140 -18.36 25.06 25.58
N ALA A 141 -17.66 25.72 26.51
CA ALA A 141 -16.91 25.02 27.55
C ALA A 141 -17.77 24.10 28.44
N ALA A 142 -19.09 24.35 28.53
CA ALA A 142 -20.04 23.49 29.25
C ALA A 142 -20.35 22.18 28.53
N ASP A 143 -20.17 22.15 27.21
CA ASP A 143 -20.47 21.01 26.33
C ASP A 143 -19.22 20.17 26.04
N VAL A 144 -18.12 20.42 26.77
CA VAL A 144 -16.88 19.65 26.69
C VAL A 144 -16.44 19.29 28.09
N ARG A 145 -16.08 18.01 28.29
CA ARG A 145 -15.54 17.52 29.56
C ARG A 145 -14.28 16.67 29.32
N PRO A 146 -13.40 16.51 30.32
CA PRO A 146 -12.29 15.56 30.20
C PRO A 146 -12.79 14.14 29.95
N HIS A 147 -12.17 13.43 29.02
CA HIS A 147 -12.50 12.03 28.79
C HIS A 147 -12.01 11.18 29.97
N LEU A 148 -12.86 10.29 30.47
CA LEU A 148 -12.53 9.32 31.50
C LEU A 148 -12.98 7.93 31.09
N GLU A 149 -12.16 6.94 31.42
CA GLU A 149 -12.42 5.53 31.14
C GLU A 149 -12.83 4.79 32.38
N TRP A 150 -13.87 3.96 32.24
CA TRP A 150 -14.38 3.12 33.33
C TRP A 150 -13.72 1.74 33.24
N VAL A 151 -12.75 1.47 34.11
CA VAL A 151 -11.95 0.24 34.10
C VAL A 151 -11.93 -0.36 35.49
N ASP A 152 -12.29 -1.64 35.59
CA ASP A 152 -12.26 -2.42 36.84
C ASP A 152 -12.96 -1.76 38.04
N GLY A 153 -14.02 -0.98 37.78
CA GLY A 153 -14.79 -0.30 38.82
C GLY A 153 -14.24 1.07 39.24
N GLU A 154 -13.29 1.62 38.49
CA GLU A 154 -12.68 2.92 38.76
C GLU A 154 -12.65 3.80 37.49
N TRP A 155 -12.77 5.11 37.69
CA TRP A 155 -12.54 6.09 36.63
C TRP A 155 -11.06 6.41 36.49
N ARG A 156 -10.53 6.34 35.27
CA ARG A 156 -9.14 6.63 34.96
C ARG A 156 -9.02 7.67 33.87
N SER A 157 -8.05 8.56 34.02
CA SER A 157 -7.66 9.50 32.97
C SER A 157 -6.78 8.78 31.95
N PRO A 158 -6.99 9.01 30.64
CA PRO A 158 -6.09 8.62 29.56
C PRO A 158 -4.60 8.86 29.83
N ASP A 159 -4.26 9.98 30.46
CA ASP A 159 -2.86 10.37 30.72
C ASP A 159 -2.15 9.45 31.74
N ASN A 160 -2.93 8.76 32.57
CA ASN A 160 -2.42 7.84 33.59
C ASN A 160 -2.51 6.37 33.16
N MET A 161 -2.96 6.11 31.94
CA MET A 161 -3.12 4.77 31.39
C MET A 161 -1.98 4.45 30.45
N GLU A 162 -1.57 3.18 30.41
CA GLU A 162 -0.57 2.74 29.45
C GLU A 162 -1.13 2.80 28.03
N ILE A 163 -0.30 3.22 27.08
CA ILE A 163 -0.64 3.15 25.65
C ILE A 163 -0.99 1.69 25.31
N PRO A 164 -2.08 1.44 24.58
CA PRO A 164 -2.47 0.08 24.22
C PRO A 164 -1.30 -0.68 23.58
N LYS A 165 -1.03 -1.91 24.04
CA LYS A 165 -0.02 -2.79 23.42
C LYS A 165 -0.30 -3.09 21.94
N THR A 166 -1.55 -2.89 21.53
CA THR A 166 -2.03 -3.03 20.15
C THR A 166 -1.67 -1.84 19.27
N MET A 167 -1.13 -0.75 19.82
CA MET A 167 -0.78 0.44 19.05
C MET A 167 0.43 0.13 18.15
N PRO A 168 0.27 0.08 16.81
CA PRO A 168 1.35 -0.37 15.91
C PRO A 168 2.33 0.75 15.57
N TYR A 169 1.97 2.00 15.89
CA TYR A 169 2.74 3.19 15.54
C TYR A 169 3.46 3.76 16.76
N ALA A 170 4.71 4.18 16.56
CA ALA A 170 5.55 4.80 17.59
C ALA A 170 5.95 6.22 17.18
N LYS A 171 6.22 7.08 18.17
CA LYS A 171 6.75 8.43 17.94
C LYS A 171 8.00 8.38 17.04
N GLY A 172 8.03 9.22 16.01
CA GLY A 172 9.10 9.32 15.02
C GLY A 172 8.97 8.33 13.85
N MET A 173 8.01 7.41 13.87
CA MET A 173 7.77 6.49 12.76
C MET A 173 7.30 7.26 11.53
N GLN A 174 7.88 6.91 10.37
CA GLN A 174 7.41 7.39 9.07
C GLN A 174 6.16 6.61 8.66
N ILE A 175 5.13 7.34 8.26
CA ILE A 175 3.83 6.81 7.92
C ILE A 175 3.28 7.56 6.70
N GLU A 176 2.15 7.09 6.20
CA GLU A 176 1.36 7.80 5.21
C GLU A 176 -0.08 7.95 5.71
N VAL A 177 -0.61 9.15 5.58
CA VAL A 177 -1.97 9.51 6.00
C VAL A 177 -2.83 9.59 4.75
N SER A 178 -3.99 8.92 4.78
CA SER A 178 -4.93 8.95 3.65
C SER A 178 -5.48 10.35 3.44
N LYS A 179 -5.69 10.70 2.18
CA LYS A 179 -6.50 11.85 1.76
C LYS A 179 -7.84 11.32 1.28
N LEU A 180 -8.92 11.89 1.81
CA LEU A 180 -10.29 11.47 1.51
C LEU A 180 -10.98 12.47 0.59
N GLU A 181 -11.76 11.97 -0.36
CA GLU A 181 -12.73 12.71 -1.16
C GLU A 181 -13.99 11.85 -1.25
N ASP A 182 -15.17 12.40 -0.91
CA ASP A 182 -16.43 11.65 -0.81
C ASP A 182 -16.30 10.31 -0.04
N ASN A 183 -15.62 10.35 1.12
CA ASN A 183 -15.29 9.20 1.98
C ASN A 183 -14.42 8.10 1.33
N SER A 184 -13.84 8.35 0.15
CA SER A 184 -12.94 7.42 -0.53
C SER A 184 -11.50 7.88 -0.43
N VAL A 185 -10.56 6.95 -0.21
CA VAL A 185 -9.13 7.27 -0.19
C VAL A 185 -8.65 7.53 -1.62
N VAL A 186 -8.20 8.77 -1.88
CA VAL A 186 -7.76 9.19 -3.22
C VAL A 186 -6.25 9.35 -3.36
N ALA A 187 -5.57 9.59 -2.24
CA ALA A 187 -4.12 9.75 -2.18
C ALA A 187 -3.58 9.46 -0.78
N TRP A 188 -2.26 9.39 -0.66
CA TRP A 188 -1.55 9.17 0.60
C TRP A 188 -0.44 10.20 0.80
N SER A 189 -0.51 10.96 1.88
CA SER A 189 0.42 12.03 2.21
C SER A 189 1.48 11.53 3.19
N PRO A 190 2.79 11.65 2.89
CA PRO A 190 3.84 11.25 3.81
C PRO A 190 3.82 12.09 5.10
N ALA A 191 3.95 11.43 6.25
CA ALA A 191 3.95 12.09 7.55
C ALA A 191 4.82 11.35 8.57
N VAL A 192 5.03 11.99 9.73
CA VAL A 192 5.74 11.43 10.88
C VAL A 192 4.83 11.44 12.09
N VAL A 193 4.85 10.35 12.86
CA VAL A 193 4.13 10.31 14.14
C VAL A 193 4.80 11.26 15.14
N ALA A 194 4.15 12.37 15.46
CA ALA A 194 4.64 13.35 16.42
C ALA A 194 4.34 12.93 17.87
N LYS A 195 3.12 12.44 18.11
CA LYS A 195 2.64 12.01 19.42
C LYS A 195 1.52 10.97 19.28
N ILE A 196 1.48 10.01 20.19
CA ILE A 196 0.32 9.12 20.36
C ILE A 196 -0.66 9.79 21.30
N ILE A 197 -1.91 9.91 20.87
CA ILE A 197 -3.03 10.45 21.64
C ILE A 197 -3.96 9.27 21.95
N TRP A 198 -4.57 9.27 23.14
CA TRP A 198 -5.43 8.20 23.68
C TRP A 198 -6.09 7.26 22.65
N LYS A 199 -6.03 5.94 22.91
CA LYS A 199 -6.51 4.85 22.02
C LYS A 199 -5.81 4.84 20.66
N ASN A 200 -6.56 5.13 19.60
CA ASN A 200 -6.21 4.96 18.20
C ASN A 200 -5.86 6.32 17.56
N ASN A 201 -5.62 7.35 18.35
CA ASN A 201 -5.44 8.71 17.84
C ASN A 201 -3.94 9.04 17.74
N LEU A 202 -3.56 9.73 16.68
CA LEU A 202 -2.20 10.14 16.42
C LEU A 202 -2.17 11.63 16.11
N LEU A 203 -1.21 12.34 16.68
CA LEU A 203 -0.74 13.61 16.13
C LEU A 203 0.34 13.29 15.10
N VAL A 204 0.16 13.79 13.89
CA VAL A 204 1.06 13.53 12.76
C VAL A 204 1.55 14.84 12.17
N ASP A 205 2.82 14.87 11.76
CA ASP A 205 3.45 16.00 11.11
C ASP A 205 3.65 15.66 9.63
N TYR A 206 3.06 16.44 8.72
CA TYR A 206 3.23 16.20 7.28
C TYR A 206 4.63 16.55 6.80
N THR A 207 5.27 15.59 6.12
CA THR A 207 6.57 15.78 5.47
C THR A 207 6.38 16.53 4.16
N LEU A 208 6.17 17.84 4.24
CA LEU A 208 6.08 18.70 3.06
C LEU A 208 7.46 18.88 2.42
N SER A 209 7.52 18.90 1.08
CA SER A 209 8.74 19.27 0.39
C SER A 209 9.16 20.69 0.82
N LYS A 210 10.44 20.85 1.19
CA LYS A 210 11.01 22.11 1.72
C LYS A 210 11.04 23.27 0.70
N CYS A 211 10.13 23.30 -0.26
CA CYS A 211 10.09 24.31 -1.32
C CYS A 211 9.71 25.71 -0.80
N TYR A 212 9.12 25.84 0.40
CA TYR A 212 8.67 27.14 0.93
C TYR A 212 9.05 27.46 2.38
N GLY A 213 9.95 26.70 3.01
CA GLY A 213 10.44 27.01 4.37
C GLY A 213 9.35 27.05 5.45
N THR A 214 8.21 26.42 5.20
CA THR A 214 7.05 26.38 6.09
C THR A 214 7.20 25.32 7.16
N THR A 215 6.75 25.66 8.38
CA THR A 215 6.52 24.76 9.50
C THR A 215 5.71 23.54 9.05
N LEU A 216 6.05 22.34 9.54
CA LEU A 216 5.24 21.13 9.35
C LEU A 216 3.78 21.45 9.71
N SER A 217 2.83 21.05 8.87
CA SER A 217 1.42 21.14 9.23
C SER A 217 1.07 19.90 10.06
N GLU A 218 0.57 20.12 11.27
CA GLU A 218 0.16 19.06 12.20
C GLU A 218 -1.31 18.68 11.96
N GLU A 219 -1.64 17.39 12.07
CA GLU A 219 -3.03 16.89 12.03
C GLU A 219 -3.24 15.83 13.10
N ILE A 220 -4.47 15.72 13.62
CA ILE A 220 -4.88 14.64 14.51
C ILE A 220 -5.74 13.66 13.72
N VAL A 221 -5.31 12.40 13.65
CA VAL A 221 -5.97 11.36 12.85
C VAL A 221 -6.11 10.06 13.62
N ASP A 222 -7.18 9.31 13.35
CA ASP A 222 -7.30 7.92 13.80
C ASP A 222 -6.36 6.98 12.99
N VAL A 223 -5.82 5.94 13.62
CA VAL A 223 -4.95 4.94 12.97
C VAL A 223 -5.56 4.28 11.74
N LYS A 224 -6.89 4.21 11.62
CA LYS A 224 -7.58 3.66 10.43
C LYS A 224 -7.27 4.45 9.16
N HIS A 225 -6.90 5.71 9.32
CA HIS A 225 -6.53 6.62 8.24
C HIS A 225 -5.06 6.55 7.88
N VAL A 226 -4.27 5.75 8.60
CA VAL A 226 -2.82 5.70 8.53
C VAL A 226 -2.35 4.34 8.08
N ARG A 227 -1.34 4.31 7.21
CA ARG A 227 -0.58 3.10 6.88
C ARG A 227 0.92 3.35 7.11
N PRO A 228 1.74 2.30 7.31
CA PRO A 228 3.19 2.44 7.25
C PRO A 228 3.67 2.93 5.88
N CYS A 229 4.95 3.21 5.71
CA CYS A 229 5.49 3.42 4.36
C CYS A 229 5.50 2.09 3.58
N PRO A 230 4.98 2.06 2.33
CA PRO A 230 5.04 0.86 1.49
C PRO A 230 6.46 0.37 1.24
N PRO A 231 6.65 -0.95 1.02
CA PRO A 231 7.95 -1.50 0.63
C PRO A 231 8.48 -0.82 -0.64
N GLN A 232 9.71 -0.32 -0.56
CA GLN A 232 10.40 0.21 -1.74
C GLN A 232 10.98 -0.95 -2.55
N ALA A 233 10.53 -1.11 -3.80
CA ALA A 233 11.18 -2.01 -4.73
C ALA A 233 12.28 -1.25 -5.49
N SER A 234 13.48 -1.80 -5.50
CA SER A 234 14.68 -1.04 -5.82
C SER A 234 14.84 -0.66 -7.29
N GLU A 235 14.11 -1.26 -8.22
CA GLU A 235 14.14 -0.92 -9.65
C GLU A 235 13.00 -1.64 -10.37
N ILE A 236 11.93 -0.89 -10.71
CA ILE A 236 10.78 -1.42 -11.45
C ILE A 236 10.57 -0.59 -12.70
N SER A 237 10.58 -1.23 -13.86
CA SER A 237 9.99 -0.69 -15.08
C SER A 237 8.49 -0.97 -15.09
N PHE A 238 7.69 0.04 -15.44
CA PHE A 238 6.22 -0.06 -15.52
C PHE A 238 5.75 -0.27 -16.96
N CYS A 239 4.65 -0.98 -17.14
CA CYS A 239 3.98 -1.20 -18.43
C CYS A 239 2.75 -0.32 -18.56
N ILE A 240 2.29 -0.09 -19.79
CA ILE A 240 0.98 0.53 -20.04
C ILE A 240 -0.11 -0.33 -19.37
N ASN A 241 -1.04 0.34 -18.69
CA ASN A 241 -2.11 -0.19 -17.84
C ASN A 241 -1.67 -0.77 -16.49
N ASP A 242 -0.40 -0.62 -16.10
CA ASP A 242 -0.02 -0.92 -14.72
C ASP A 242 -0.72 0.07 -13.77
N GLU A 243 -1.35 -0.48 -12.73
CA GLU A 243 -1.85 0.31 -11.60
C GLU A 243 -0.68 0.66 -10.66
N VAL A 244 -0.49 1.95 -10.45
CA VAL A 244 0.65 2.51 -9.75
C VAL A 244 0.22 3.66 -8.84
N GLU A 245 1.07 3.98 -7.89
CA GLU A 245 0.98 5.23 -7.15
C GLU A 245 2.06 6.20 -7.67
N ALA A 246 1.66 7.41 -8.05
CA ALA A 246 2.55 8.46 -8.51
C ALA A 246 2.66 9.60 -7.49
N PHE A 247 3.88 10.03 -7.17
CA PHE A 247 4.12 11.12 -6.23
C PHE A 247 3.99 12.48 -6.90
N GLN A 248 2.96 13.25 -6.52
CA GLN A 248 2.64 14.56 -7.07
C GLN A 248 2.03 15.46 -5.98
N GLY A 249 2.42 16.74 -5.94
CA GLY A 249 1.86 17.69 -4.96
C GLY A 249 1.97 17.18 -3.52
N ASP A 250 3.14 16.63 -3.16
CA ASP A 250 3.46 16.04 -1.85
C ASP A 250 2.61 14.83 -1.43
N CYS A 251 1.88 14.19 -2.37
CA CYS A 251 1.06 13.00 -2.10
C CYS A 251 1.32 11.89 -3.12
N TRP A 252 1.11 10.64 -2.72
CA TRP A 252 1.05 9.48 -3.61
C TRP A 252 -0.38 9.29 -4.12
N TRP A 253 -0.58 9.46 -5.42
CA TRP A 253 -1.89 9.36 -6.08
C TRP A 253 -2.03 8.05 -6.81
N LEU A 254 -3.19 7.39 -6.65
CA LEU A 254 -3.51 6.20 -7.42
C LEU A 254 -3.82 6.55 -8.89
N GLY A 255 -3.35 5.70 -9.80
CA GLY A 255 -3.65 5.82 -11.22
C GLY A 255 -3.06 4.70 -12.06
N VAL A 256 -3.06 4.92 -13.36
CA VAL A 256 -2.59 3.96 -14.36
C VAL A 256 -1.54 4.59 -15.26
N ILE A 257 -0.57 3.79 -15.68
CA ILE A 257 0.35 4.19 -16.76
C ILE A 257 -0.39 4.11 -18.09
N THR A 258 -0.41 5.20 -18.85
CA THR A 258 -1.05 5.24 -20.18
C THR A 258 -0.04 5.26 -21.32
N ASN A 259 1.21 5.63 -21.04
CA ASN A 259 2.30 5.59 -22.02
C ASN A 259 3.67 5.38 -21.33
N VAL A 260 4.60 4.76 -22.06
CA VAL A 260 5.99 4.58 -21.63
C VAL A 260 6.88 5.42 -22.54
N LEU A 261 7.69 6.30 -21.95
CA LEU A 261 8.54 7.26 -22.66
C LEU A 261 10.03 6.90 -22.45
N PRO A 262 10.93 7.39 -23.31
CA PRO A 262 12.37 7.23 -23.11
C PRO A 262 12.86 7.79 -21.75
N GLU A 263 14.05 7.38 -21.33
CA GLU A 263 14.72 7.91 -20.13
C GLU A 263 13.94 7.73 -18.81
N PHE A 264 13.25 6.59 -18.65
CA PHE A 264 12.51 6.24 -17.43
C PHE A 264 11.39 7.23 -17.10
N LYS A 265 10.72 7.74 -18.14
CA LYS A 265 9.55 8.60 -18.03
C LYS A 265 8.30 7.85 -18.45
N TYR A 266 7.16 8.25 -17.89
CA TYR A 266 5.89 7.61 -18.14
C TYR A 266 4.79 8.68 -18.19
N THR A 267 3.77 8.44 -19.00
CA THR A 267 2.51 9.17 -18.86
C THR A 267 1.65 8.43 -17.85
N PHE A 268 1.32 9.11 -16.76
CA PHE A 268 0.48 8.61 -15.69
C PHE A 268 -0.86 9.35 -15.73
N LYS A 269 -1.95 8.58 -15.63
CA LYS A 269 -3.30 9.11 -15.50
C LYS A 269 -3.83 8.79 -14.11
N SER A 270 -4.10 9.83 -13.32
CA SER A 270 -4.73 9.66 -12.01
C SER A 270 -6.15 9.13 -12.16
N THR A 271 -6.54 8.15 -11.34
CA THR A 271 -7.90 7.59 -11.32
C THR A 271 -8.94 8.66 -10.95
N HIS A 272 -8.59 9.55 -10.02
CA HIS A 272 -9.51 10.55 -9.47
C HIS A 272 -9.50 11.85 -10.27
N LEU A 273 -8.32 12.37 -10.61
CA LEU A 273 -8.22 13.66 -11.30
C LEU A 273 -8.47 13.55 -12.81
N GLY A 274 -8.33 12.35 -13.40
CA GLY A 274 -8.48 12.10 -14.84
C GLY A 274 -7.41 12.76 -15.72
N THR A 275 -6.61 13.68 -15.17
CA THR A 275 -5.50 14.37 -15.81
C THR A 275 -4.32 13.42 -16.05
N GLU A 276 -3.74 13.51 -17.24
CA GLU A 276 -2.49 12.84 -17.59
C GLU A 276 -1.30 13.76 -17.37
N VAL A 277 -0.24 13.22 -16.77
CA VAL A 277 1.03 13.93 -16.54
C VAL A 277 2.23 13.05 -16.84
N GLU A 278 3.32 13.67 -17.28
CA GLU A 278 4.61 12.99 -17.41
C GLU A 278 5.30 12.91 -16.05
N VAL A 279 5.69 11.71 -15.64
CA VAL A 279 6.39 11.45 -14.38
C VAL A 279 7.63 10.60 -14.61
N ASN A 280 8.69 10.89 -13.86
CA ASN A 280 9.89 10.06 -13.85
C ASN A 280 9.68 8.84 -12.94
N GLN A 281 10.32 7.71 -13.27
CA GLN A 281 10.24 6.45 -12.51
C GLN A 281 10.46 6.60 -11.01
N LYS A 282 11.34 7.52 -10.57
CA LYS A 282 11.59 7.74 -9.15
C LYS A 282 10.38 8.28 -8.36
N PHE A 283 9.38 8.79 -9.07
CA PHE A 283 8.12 9.27 -8.53
C PHE A 283 6.98 8.26 -8.75
N LEU A 284 7.31 7.03 -9.15
CA LEU A 284 6.35 5.96 -9.32
C LEU A 284 6.69 4.81 -8.37
N ARG A 285 5.66 4.15 -7.86
CA ARG A 285 5.79 2.88 -7.14
C ARG A 285 4.60 1.98 -7.45
N LEU A 286 4.77 0.69 -7.19
CA LEU A 286 3.65 -0.24 -7.27
C LEU A 286 2.58 0.11 -6.25
N ARG A 287 1.34 -0.14 -6.63
CA ARG A 287 0.23 -0.15 -5.68
C ARG A 287 0.41 -1.29 -4.69
N TYR A 288 0.38 -0.96 -3.41
CA TYR A 288 0.25 -1.91 -2.32
C TYR A 288 -0.94 -1.48 -1.46
N ASP A 289 -1.74 -2.47 -1.08
CA ASP A 289 -2.85 -2.26 -0.17
C ASP A 289 -2.41 -2.69 1.23
N TRP A 290 -2.75 -1.88 2.22
CA TRP A 290 -2.47 -2.17 3.63
C TRP A 290 -3.72 -2.80 4.24
N VAL A 291 -3.71 -4.12 4.44
CA VAL A 291 -4.86 -4.89 4.89
C VAL A 291 -4.43 -5.79 6.05
N GLY A 292 -5.15 -5.71 7.18
CA GLY A 292 -4.93 -6.60 8.33
C GLY A 292 -3.49 -6.55 8.88
N ASP A 293 -2.90 -5.35 8.93
CA ASP A 293 -1.51 -5.10 9.35
C ASP A 293 -0.44 -5.77 8.47
N GLN A 294 -0.77 -6.06 7.22
CA GLN A 294 0.15 -6.60 6.23
C GLN A 294 0.07 -5.84 4.91
N TRP A 295 1.23 -5.73 4.24
CA TRP A 295 1.28 -5.23 2.87
C TRP A 295 0.87 -6.34 1.92
N GLU A 296 -0.27 -6.16 1.29
CA GLU A 296 -0.67 -6.97 0.15
C GLU A 296 -0.27 -6.22 -1.10
N GLN A 297 0.68 -6.79 -1.84
CA GLN A 297 0.91 -6.32 -3.19
C GLN A 297 -0.32 -6.70 -3.99
N GLU A 298 -1.13 -5.72 -4.41
CA GLU A 298 -2.16 -6.02 -5.39
C GLU A 298 -1.45 -6.64 -6.59
N SER A 299 -1.94 -7.83 -6.96
CA SER A 299 -1.38 -8.57 -8.08
C SER A 299 -1.30 -7.59 -9.22
N LYS A 300 -0.06 -7.27 -9.64
CA LYS A 300 0.19 -6.62 -10.92
C LYS A 300 -0.82 -7.21 -11.88
N ASN A 301 -1.44 -6.40 -12.74
CA ASN A 301 -1.93 -6.92 -14.00
C ASN A 301 -0.70 -7.55 -14.67
N VAL A 302 -0.40 -8.79 -14.30
CA VAL A 302 0.31 -9.76 -15.09
C VAL A 302 -0.87 -10.36 -15.80
N PRO A 303 -1.22 -9.89 -17.00
CA PRO A 303 -1.97 -10.78 -17.85
C PRO A 303 -1.11 -12.04 -17.89
N LYS A 304 -1.61 -13.15 -17.31
CA LYS A 304 -1.17 -14.45 -17.81
C LYS A 304 -1.48 -14.34 -19.29
N ALA A 305 -0.46 -14.12 -20.13
CA ALA A 305 -0.66 -13.94 -21.55
C ALA A 305 -1.47 -15.14 -22.02
N LYS A 306 -2.76 -14.94 -22.29
CA LYS A 306 -3.63 -16.01 -22.74
C LYS A 306 -3.29 -16.18 -24.20
N PHE A 307 -2.44 -17.15 -24.51
CA PHE A 307 -2.13 -17.59 -25.87
C PHE A 307 -3.40 -18.17 -26.49
N THR A 308 -4.24 -17.27 -26.99
CA THR A 308 -5.51 -17.59 -27.66
C THR A 308 -5.26 -17.70 -29.16
N GLN A 309 -6.16 -18.40 -29.86
CA GLN A 309 -6.05 -18.60 -31.30
C GLN A 309 -5.97 -17.24 -32.03
N GLY A 310 -5.00 -17.11 -32.94
CA GLY A 310 -4.76 -15.91 -33.75
C GLY A 310 -3.76 -14.92 -33.16
N VAL A 311 -3.30 -15.11 -31.91
CA VAL A 311 -2.31 -14.23 -31.30
C VAL A 311 -0.92 -14.49 -31.90
N LYS A 312 -0.23 -13.41 -32.29
CA LYS A 312 1.18 -13.44 -32.69
C LYS A 312 2.07 -13.59 -31.46
N VAL A 313 3.07 -14.45 -31.57
CA VAL A 313 3.98 -14.83 -30.49
C VAL A 313 5.38 -15.03 -31.05
N GLU A 314 6.36 -15.10 -30.17
CA GLU A 314 7.70 -15.57 -30.50
C GLU A 314 7.96 -16.90 -29.79
N VAL A 315 8.65 -17.80 -30.49
CA VAL A 315 8.89 -19.17 -30.06
C VAL A 315 10.38 -19.47 -30.09
N CYS A 316 10.92 -20.04 -29.02
CA CYS A 316 12.32 -20.49 -28.97
C CYS A 316 12.40 -22.03 -28.99
N SER A 317 13.60 -22.55 -29.29
CA SER A 317 13.91 -23.98 -29.18
C SER A 317 15.17 -24.19 -28.35
N ASP A 318 15.19 -25.27 -27.58
CA ASP A 318 16.36 -25.72 -26.81
C ASP A 318 17.31 -26.60 -27.66
N ASP A 319 16.97 -26.86 -28.92
CA ASP A 319 17.76 -27.70 -29.81
C ASP A 319 19.13 -27.08 -30.15
N GLU A 320 20.12 -27.96 -30.33
CA GLU A 320 21.47 -27.56 -30.74
C GLU A 320 21.41 -26.73 -32.05
N GLY A 321 21.97 -25.53 -32.03
CA GLY A 321 21.95 -24.60 -33.16
C GLY A 321 20.80 -23.59 -33.17
N PHE A 322 19.76 -23.78 -32.35
CA PHE A 322 18.61 -22.87 -32.24
C PHE A 322 18.49 -22.19 -30.88
N ARG A 323 19.33 -22.59 -29.90
CA ARG A 323 19.37 -21.97 -28.58
C ARG A 323 19.71 -20.48 -28.67
N GLY A 324 18.80 -19.66 -28.15
CA GLY A 324 18.90 -18.21 -28.15
C GLY A 324 18.14 -17.52 -29.30
N ALA A 325 17.57 -18.28 -30.25
CA ALA A 325 16.77 -17.74 -31.33
C ALA A 325 15.29 -17.62 -30.94
N TRP A 326 14.63 -16.56 -31.40
CA TRP A 326 13.20 -16.35 -31.26
C TRP A 326 12.53 -16.22 -32.63
N PHE A 327 11.69 -17.20 -32.98
CA PHE A 327 10.99 -17.27 -34.26
C PHE A 327 9.59 -16.70 -34.15
N GLU A 328 9.19 -15.88 -35.12
CA GLU A 328 7.83 -15.35 -35.18
C GLU A 328 6.83 -16.44 -35.55
N ALA A 329 5.75 -16.53 -34.79
CA ALA A 329 4.69 -17.50 -35.00
C ALA A 329 3.31 -16.96 -34.63
N THR A 330 2.26 -17.67 -35.03
CA THR A 330 0.87 -17.41 -34.64
C THR A 330 0.29 -18.62 -33.95
N VAL A 331 -0.39 -18.42 -32.81
CA VAL A 331 -1.08 -19.49 -32.09
C VAL A 331 -2.28 -19.97 -32.91
N VAL A 332 -2.27 -21.23 -33.32
CA VAL A 332 -3.38 -21.86 -34.06
C VAL A 332 -4.44 -22.37 -33.10
N LYS A 333 -4.04 -23.09 -32.04
CA LYS A 333 -4.94 -23.60 -31.00
C LYS A 333 -4.16 -24.16 -29.81
N ALA A 334 -4.83 -24.25 -28.66
CA ALA A 334 -4.34 -25.04 -27.53
C ALA A 334 -4.58 -26.54 -27.77
N VAL A 335 -3.60 -27.37 -27.44
CA VAL A 335 -3.66 -28.84 -27.52
C VAL A 335 -3.15 -29.40 -26.19
N GLY A 336 -4.06 -29.66 -25.26
CA GLY A 336 -3.71 -30.06 -23.88
C GLY A 336 -2.95 -28.94 -23.16
N SER A 337 -1.73 -29.23 -22.70
CA SER A 337 -0.81 -28.26 -22.07
C SER A 337 0.14 -27.56 -23.05
N LYS A 338 0.07 -27.90 -24.34
CA LYS A 338 0.90 -27.33 -25.41
C LYS A 338 0.06 -26.44 -26.33
N PHE A 339 0.74 -25.67 -27.17
CA PHE A 339 0.11 -24.84 -28.19
C PHE A 339 0.58 -25.28 -29.57
N LEU A 340 -0.37 -25.46 -30.49
CA LEU A 340 -0.05 -25.58 -31.90
C LEU A 340 0.20 -24.17 -32.43
N VAL A 341 1.42 -23.90 -32.89
CA VAL A 341 1.82 -22.63 -33.50
C VAL A 341 2.08 -22.82 -34.99
N GLU A 342 1.92 -21.77 -35.77
CA GLU A 342 2.27 -21.68 -37.19
C GLU A 342 3.35 -20.61 -37.34
N TYR A 343 4.56 -20.99 -37.76
CA TYR A 343 5.68 -20.07 -37.92
C TYR A 343 5.49 -19.16 -39.13
N ALA A 344 5.92 -17.91 -39.04
CA ALA A 344 5.73 -16.90 -40.08
C ALA A 344 6.65 -17.13 -41.30
N THR A 345 7.90 -17.52 -41.05
CA THR A 345 8.98 -17.62 -42.06
C THR A 345 9.42 -19.05 -42.32
N LEU A 346 9.33 -19.95 -41.33
CA LEU A 346 9.73 -21.35 -41.46
C LEU A 346 8.71 -22.16 -42.27
N LYS A 347 9.21 -23.08 -43.10
CA LYS A 347 8.39 -23.96 -43.95
C LYS A 347 8.48 -25.42 -43.51
N ALA A 348 7.41 -26.18 -43.77
CA ALA A 348 7.42 -27.62 -43.61
C ALA A 348 8.37 -28.32 -44.62
N ASP A 349 8.64 -29.60 -44.42
CA ASP A 349 9.54 -30.41 -45.27
C ASP A 349 9.19 -30.39 -46.76
N ASP A 350 7.91 -30.19 -47.09
CA ASP A 350 7.44 -30.07 -48.48
C ASP A 350 7.78 -28.71 -49.13
N GLY A 351 8.26 -27.74 -48.35
CA GLY A 351 8.63 -26.38 -48.78
C GLY A 351 7.46 -25.52 -49.27
N THR A 352 6.22 -26.01 -49.18
CA THR A 352 5.03 -25.35 -49.73
C THR A 352 4.18 -24.65 -48.68
N LYS A 353 4.17 -25.16 -47.44
CA LYS A 353 3.33 -24.64 -46.35
C LYS A 353 4.17 -24.12 -45.17
N PRO A 354 3.64 -23.15 -44.40
CA PRO A 354 4.26 -22.75 -43.14
C PRO A 354 4.39 -23.94 -42.18
N LEU A 355 5.50 -23.99 -41.45
CA LEU A 355 5.74 -25.02 -40.45
C LEU A 355 4.75 -24.88 -39.30
N LYS A 356 4.17 -26.01 -38.86
CA LYS A 356 3.33 -26.09 -37.66
C LYS A 356 3.92 -27.03 -36.66
N GLU A 357 3.98 -26.60 -35.40
CA GLU A 357 4.59 -27.37 -34.33
C GLU A 357 3.80 -27.24 -33.02
N SER A 358 3.83 -28.29 -32.21
CA SER A 358 3.24 -28.30 -30.88
C SER A 358 4.30 -27.98 -29.82
N VAL A 359 4.31 -26.72 -29.36
CA VAL A 359 5.33 -26.20 -28.45
C VAL A 359 4.81 -26.03 -27.02
N GLU A 360 5.70 -26.14 -26.04
CA GLU A 360 5.37 -25.95 -24.62
C GLU A 360 5.26 -24.47 -24.28
N ALA A 361 4.39 -24.12 -23.32
CA ALA A 361 4.16 -22.73 -22.93
C ALA A 361 5.44 -21.98 -22.50
N ARG A 362 6.44 -22.69 -21.98
CA ARG A 362 7.74 -22.11 -21.55
C ARG A 362 8.60 -21.62 -22.72
N HIS A 363 8.34 -22.12 -23.92
CA HIS A 363 9.04 -21.76 -25.16
C HIS A 363 8.32 -20.66 -25.93
N ILE A 364 7.21 -20.12 -25.40
CA ILE A 364 6.39 -19.11 -26.05
C ILE A 364 6.43 -17.83 -25.23
N ARG A 365 6.70 -16.70 -25.90
CA ARG A 365 6.49 -15.35 -25.36
C ARG A 365 5.60 -14.53 -26.29
N PRO A 366 4.94 -13.47 -25.82
CA PRO A 366 4.31 -12.49 -26.72
C PRO A 366 5.32 -11.89 -27.71
N CYS A 367 4.88 -11.03 -28.63
CA CYS A 367 5.83 -10.15 -29.31
C CYS A 367 6.31 -9.05 -28.34
N PRO A 368 7.59 -8.64 -28.38
CA PRO A 368 8.07 -7.53 -27.56
C PRO A 368 7.39 -6.21 -27.93
N PRO A 369 7.34 -5.25 -26.99
CA PRO A 369 6.81 -3.93 -27.26
C PRO A 369 7.64 -3.24 -28.35
N ASP A 370 6.95 -2.57 -29.27
CA ASP A 370 7.59 -1.78 -30.32
C ASP A 370 8.11 -0.47 -29.73
N ILE A 371 9.38 -0.47 -29.32
CA ILE A 371 10.05 0.69 -28.72
C ILE A 371 10.90 1.35 -29.83
N PRO A 372 10.52 2.53 -30.34
CA PRO A 372 11.30 3.20 -31.36
C PRO A 372 12.66 3.65 -30.82
N ALA A 373 13.73 3.36 -31.56
CA ALA A 373 15.06 3.91 -31.29
C ALA A 373 15.14 5.34 -31.85
N THR A 374 14.48 6.30 -31.20
CA THR A 374 14.35 7.69 -31.68
C THR A 374 15.68 8.41 -31.90
N ASP A 375 16.72 8.04 -31.14
CA ASP A 375 18.08 8.58 -31.25
C ASP A 375 19.06 7.66 -31.99
N GLY A 376 18.55 6.60 -32.65
CA GLY A 376 19.34 5.51 -33.21
C GLY A 376 19.94 4.57 -32.15
N PHE A 377 20.63 3.52 -32.60
CA PHE A 377 21.34 2.60 -31.72
C PHE A 377 22.74 3.12 -31.36
N LYS A 378 23.14 2.96 -30.10
CA LYS A 378 24.44 3.41 -29.58
C LYS A 378 25.39 2.23 -29.44
N LEU A 379 26.69 2.54 -29.42
CA LEU A 379 27.73 1.57 -29.10
C LEU A 379 27.43 0.92 -27.74
N LEU A 380 27.54 -0.40 -27.66
CA LEU A 380 27.24 -1.26 -26.50
C LEU A 380 25.75 -1.44 -26.17
N ASP A 381 24.82 -0.90 -26.97
CA ASP A 381 23.40 -1.25 -26.80
C ASP A 381 23.20 -2.75 -27.05
N GLU A 382 22.44 -3.40 -26.16
CA GLU A 382 21.97 -4.77 -26.38
C GLU A 382 20.70 -4.74 -27.23
N VAL A 383 20.71 -5.50 -28.31
CA VAL A 383 19.69 -5.47 -29.37
C VAL A 383 19.28 -6.89 -29.73
N ASP A 384 18.03 -7.05 -30.16
CA ASP A 384 17.62 -8.21 -30.93
C ASP A 384 17.84 -7.89 -32.42
N ALA A 385 18.66 -8.70 -33.09
CA ALA A 385 18.93 -8.59 -34.52
C ALA A 385 18.22 -9.71 -35.28
N PHE A 386 17.51 -9.34 -36.36
CA PHE A 386 16.80 -10.30 -37.20
C PHE A 386 17.74 -10.92 -38.23
N CYS A 387 18.12 -12.18 -38.03
CA CYS A 387 18.92 -12.95 -38.97
C CYS A 387 18.51 -14.43 -39.00
N ASN A 388 18.63 -15.06 -40.16
CA ASN A 388 18.24 -16.46 -40.38
C ASN A 388 16.82 -16.77 -39.88
N ASP A 389 15.87 -15.91 -40.26
CA ASP A 389 14.44 -16.05 -39.95
C ASP A 389 14.06 -15.98 -38.45
N ALA A 390 14.98 -15.53 -37.59
CA ALA A 390 14.77 -15.38 -36.15
C ALA A 390 15.39 -14.08 -35.59
N TRP A 391 14.93 -13.72 -34.39
CA TRP A 391 15.51 -12.67 -33.56
C TRP A 391 16.59 -13.24 -32.65
N TRP A 392 17.78 -12.62 -32.66
CA TRP A 392 18.95 -13.04 -31.89
C TRP A 392 19.50 -11.91 -31.04
N VAL A 393 19.84 -12.21 -29.79
CA VAL A 393 20.43 -11.23 -28.87
C VAL A 393 21.88 -10.96 -29.24
N GLY A 394 22.22 -9.68 -29.44
CA GLY A 394 23.56 -9.22 -29.73
C GLY A 394 23.85 -7.85 -29.12
N VAL A 395 25.09 -7.38 -29.26
CA VAL A 395 25.53 -6.08 -28.74
C VAL A 395 26.06 -5.25 -29.89
N VAL A 396 25.64 -3.99 -30.00
CA VAL A 396 26.15 -3.06 -31.01
C VAL A 396 27.63 -2.81 -30.77
N SER A 397 28.49 -3.27 -31.68
CA SER A 397 29.94 -3.14 -31.58
C SER A 397 30.50 -1.99 -32.43
N LYS A 398 29.76 -1.52 -33.44
CA LYS A 398 30.09 -0.33 -34.26
C LYS A 398 28.82 0.35 -34.74
N VAL A 399 28.84 1.68 -34.82
CA VAL A 399 27.75 2.48 -35.42
C VAL A 399 28.25 3.02 -36.76
N LEU A 400 27.63 2.59 -37.87
CA LEU A 400 28.05 2.88 -39.25
C LEU A 400 27.10 3.89 -39.88
N GLY A 401 27.18 5.15 -39.45
CA GLY A 401 26.30 6.24 -39.88
C GLY A 401 24.91 6.20 -39.23
N GLU A 402 23.95 6.95 -39.77
CA GLU A 402 22.62 7.16 -39.13
C GLU A 402 21.69 5.94 -39.17
N LYS A 403 21.93 4.94 -40.03
CA LYS A 403 20.96 3.85 -40.30
C LYS A 403 21.53 2.43 -40.31
N ARG A 404 22.82 2.24 -40.02
CA ARG A 404 23.44 0.92 -39.98
C ARG A 404 24.32 0.75 -38.75
N CYS A 405 24.33 -0.46 -38.20
CA CYS A 405 25.13 -0.83 -37.05
C CYS A 405 25.77 -2.20 -37.28
N THR A 406 26.93 -2.43 -36.70
CA THR A 406 27.52 -3.75 -36.57
C THR A 406 27.13 -4.32 -35.21
N VAL A 407 26.60 -5.53 -35.19
CA VAL A 407 26.20 -6.26 -33.98
C VAL A 407 27.13 -7.44 -33.78
N TYR A 408 27.71 -7.53 -32.58
CA TYR A 408 28.50 -8.65 -32.11
C TYR A 408 27.61 -9.65 -31.37
N PHE A 409 27.72 -10.91 -31.74
CA PHE A 409 26.99 -12.00 -31.10
C PHE A 409 27.92 -12.87 -30.27
N ARG A 410 27.66 -12.92 -28.96
CA ARG A 410 28.49 -13.69 -28.01
C ARG A 410 28.54 -15.19 -28.31
N PRO A 411 27.45 -15.89 -28.69
CA PRO A 411 27.47 -17.35 -28.82
C PRO A 411 28.42 -17.85 -29.91
N TRP A 412 28.51 -17.14 -31.04
CA TRP A 412 29.37 -17.52 -32.17
C TRP A 412 30.61 -16.63 -32.33
N LYS A 413 30.76 -15.57 -31.52
CA LYS A 413 31.90 -14.63 -31.53
C LYS A 413 32.12 -13.93 -32.88
N GLU A 414 31.05 -13.66 -33.64
CA GLU A 414 31.14 -12.94 -34.91
C GLU A 414 30.42 -11.58 -34.85
N GLU A 415 30.79 -10.72 -35.79
CA GLU A 415 30.18 -9.42 -36.03
C GLU A 415 29.44 -9.43 -37.37
N MET A 416 28.26 -8.82 -37.43
CA MET A 416 27.48 -8.69 -38.66
C MET A 416 26.88 -7.29 -38.78
N GLU A 417 26.76 -6.79 -40.01
CA GLU A 417 26.12 -5.49 -40.27
C GLU A 417 24.61 -5.63 -40.46
N PHE A 418 23.86 -4.72 -39.85
CA PHE A 418 22.41 -4.66 -39.93
C PHE A 418 21.92 -3.24 -40.23
N GLU A 419 20.82 -3.15 -40.96
CA GLU A 419 20.03 -1.93 -41.04
C GLU A 419 19.20 -1.74 -39.76
N HIS A 420 18.86 -0.50 -39.40
CA HIS A 420 18.01 -0.22 -38.23
C HIS A 420 16.67 -0.96 -38.28
N ALA A 421 16.10 -1.21 -39.48
CA ALA A 421 14.85 -1.95 -39.64
C ALA A 421 14.96 -3.44 -39.27
N GLN A 422 16.17 -3.98 -39.19
CA GLN A 422 16.47 -5.36 -38.80
C GLN A 422 16.90 -5.46 -37.33
N LEU A 423 16.85 -4.36 -36.59
CA LEU A 423 17.26 -4.25 -35.20
C LEU A 423 16.09 -3.74 -34.37
N ARG A 424 15.99 -4.25 -33.15
CA ARG A 424 15.13 -3.69 -32.10
C ARG A 424 15.87 -3.74 -30.77
N LEU A 425 15.47 -2.90 -29.83
CA LEU A 425 16.05 -2.92 -28.48
C LEU A 425 15.74 -4.24 -27.79
N HIS A 426 16.76 -4.87 -27.20
CA HIS A 426 16.59 -6.15 -26.53
C HIS A 426 15.71 -6.00 -25.27
N CYS A 427 14.74 -6.89 -25.13
CA CYS A 427 13.91 -7.03 -23.94
C CYS A 427 13.80 -8.51 -23.55
N ASP A 428 14.00 -8.80 -22.27
CA ASP A 428 13.81 -10.11 -21.67
C ASP A 428 12.36 -10.35 -21.32
N TRP A 429 11.85 -11.55 -21.61
CA TRP A 429 10.53 -11.98 -21.15
C TRP A 429 10.67 -12.81 -19.87
N MET A 430 10.37 -12.20 -18.72
CA MET A 430 10.52 -12.83 -17.40
C MET A 430 9.26 -12.66 -16.55
N GLY A 431 8.76 -13.78 -16.01
CA GLY A 431 7.62 -13.76 -15.07
C GLY A 431 6.34 -13.15 -15.65
N GLY A 432 6.14 -13.24 -16.97
CA GLY A 432 4.99 -12.68 -17.67
C GLY A 432 5.11 -11.20 -18.03
N ARG A 433 6.32 -10.63 -18.00
CA ARG A 433 6.58 -9.22 -18.35
C ARG A 433 7.80 -9.07 -19.24
N TRP A 434 7.81 -8.01 -20.03
CA TRP A 434 9.00 -7.54 -20.73
C TRP A 434 9.85 -6.69 -19.80
N MET A 435 11.13 -7.00 -19.72
CA MET A 435 12.14 -6.32 -18.93
C MET A 435 13.21 -5.82 -19.90
N ARG A 436 13.60 -4.55 -19.84
CA ARG A 436 14.71 -4.06 -20.66
C ARG A 436 16.03 -4.47 -20.01
N ALA A 437 16.97 -4.98 -20.79
CA ALA A 437 18.34 -5.16 -20.31
C ALA A 437 18.95 -3.79 -19.99
N SER A 438 19.47 -3.63 -18.78
CA SER A 438 20.21 -2.42 -18.40
C SER A 438 21.40 -2.23 -19.35
N PRO A 439 21.76 -1.00 -19.76
CA PRO A 439 23.09 -0.77 -20.31
C PRO A 439 24.09 -1.21 -19.25
N VAL A 440 24.81 -2.31 -19.47
CA VAL A 440 25.59 -2.96 -18.42
C VAL A 440 26.62 -1.97 -17.85
N CYS A 441 26.38 -1.56 -16.61
CA CYS A 441 27.41 -1.13 -15.69
C CYS A 441 28.22 -2.37 -15.33
N PHE A 442 29.51 -2.41 -15.68
CA PHE A 442 30.44 -3.44 -15.22
C PHE A 442 30.56 -3.34 -13.69
N SER A 443 29.67 -4.00 -12.96
CA SER A 443 29.74 -4.14 -11.52
C SER A 443 29.82 -5.61 -11.14
N ILE A 444 30.98 -5.93 -10.56
CA ILE A 444 31.37 -7.23 -10.03
C ILE A 444 30.51 -7.48 -8.79
N ASN A 445 29.59 -8.45 -8.82
CA ASN A 445 29.34 -9.41 -7.73
C ASN A 445 28.26 -10.45 -8.11
N PRO A 446 28.43 -11.74 -7.76
CA PRO A 446 27.56 -12.84 -8.20
C PRO A 446 26.39 -13.09 -7.24
N VAL A 447 25.26 -13.59 -7.77
CA VAL A 447 24.20 -14.25 -6.99
C VAL A 447 24.00 -15.66 -7.55
N PRO A 448 23.92 -16.70 -6.70
CA PRO A 448 24.06 -18.10 -7.11
C PRO A 448 22.74 -18.69 -7.62
N CYS A 449 22.79 -19.33 -8.79
CA CYS A 449 21.78 -20.30 -9.21
C CYS A 449 22.37 -21.70 -9.06
N ILE A 450 21.68 -22.56 -8.34
CA ILE A 450 22.08 -23.95 -8.06
C ILE A 450 21.87 -24.79 -9.31
N GLY A 451 22.94 -25.45 -9.80
CA GLY A 451 22.82 -26.61 -10.67
C GLY A 451 23.83 -26.71 -11.82
N THR A 452 24.98 -27.31 -11.50
CA THR A 452 25.95 -28.00 -12.38
C THR A 452 26.84 -27.19 -13.34
N ASP A 453 28.11 -27.14 -12.94
CA ASP A 453 29.38 -27.05 -13.66
C ASP A 453 29.56 -25.99 -14.77
N PHE A 454 30.08 -24.82 -14.37
CA PHE A 454 30.92 -23.99 -15.25
C PHE A 454 32.25 -23.66 -14.56
N LEU A 455 33.34 -24.17 -15.15
CA LEU A 455 34.71 -23.80 -14.84
C LEU A 455 34.98 -22.34 -15.28
N PHE A 456 35.48 -21.57 -14.31
CA PHE A 456 36.32 -20.38 -14.42
C PHE A 456 36.78 -19.93 -15.83
N VAL A 457 36.38 -18.72 -16.25
CA VAL A 457 37.25 -17.80 -17.00
C VAL A 457 36.86 -16.34 -16.70
N THR A 458 37.24 -15.80 -15.53
CA THR A 458 37.10 -14.36 -15.21
C THR A 458 38.41 -13.57 -15.40
N ARG A 459 39.36 -14.09 -16.18
CA ARG A 459 40.64 -13.39 -16.44
C ARG A 459 41.09 -13.30 -17.90
N GLU A 460 40.60 -14.14 -18.81
CA GLU A 460 41.06 -14.10 -20.21
C GLU A 460 40.37 -13.02 -21.05
N LEU A 461 39.11 -12.66 -20.75
CA LEU A 461 38.38 -11.65 -21.53
C LEU A 461 38.90 -10.21 -21.31
N ILE A 462 39.43 -9.90 -20.12
CA ILE A 462 40.05 -8.59 -19.84
C ILE A 462 41.40 -8.48 -20.57
N CYS A 463 42.12 -9.60 -20.77
CA CYS A 463 43.37 -9.61 -21.53
C CYS A 463 43.13 -9.58 -23.04
N GLU A 464 42.18 -10.34 -23.60
CA GLU A 464 41.97 -10.35 -25.06
C GLU A 464 41.40 -9.03 -25.60
N LEU A 465 40.49 -8.37 -24.88
CA LEU A 465 39.98 -7.06 -25.29
C LEU A 465 41.02 -5.95 -25.11
N ALA A 466 41.86 -6.00 -24.07
CA ALA A 466 42.98 -5.06 -23.92
C ALA A 466 44.06 -5.25 -25.00
N THR A 467 44.25 -6.46 -25.51
CA THR A 467 45.25 -6.75 -26.57
C THR A 467 44.76 -6.28 -27.95
N LEU A 468 43.45 -6.29 -28.20
CA LEU A 468 42.88 -5.72 -29.43
C LEU A 468 43.03 -4.19 -29.49
N PHE A 469 43.04 -3.51 -28.35
CA PHE A 469 43.19 -2.05 -28.27
C PHE A 469 44.64 -1.56 -28.47
N GLN A 470 45.67 -2.39 -28.32
CA GLN A 470 47.07 -2.00 -28.61
C GLN A 470 47.49 -2.19 -30.08
N ALA A 471 46.67 -2.86 -30.91
CA ALA A 471 46.99 -3.12 -32.31
C ALA A 471 46.35 -2.12 -33.31
N LEU A 472 45.61 -1.12 -32.83
CA LEU A 472 44.92 -0.11 -33.66
C LEU A 472 45.43 1.33 -33.45
N GLU A 473 46.55 1.53 -32.74
CA GLU A 473 47.24 2.82 -32.58
C GLU A 473 48.72 2.79 -33.03
N MET A 474 49.05 2.04 -34.08
CA MET A 474 50.25 2.30 -34.91
C MET A 474 49.94 2.31 -36.39
#